data_AF-A0A349L1R8-F1
#
_entry.id   AF-A0A349L1R8-F1
#
_cell.length_a   1.000
_cell.length_b   1.000
_cell.length_c   1.000
_cell.angle_alpha   90.00
_cell.angle_beta   90.00
_cell.angle_gamma   90.00
#
_symmetry.space_group_name_H-M   'P 1'
#
loop_
_entity.id
_entity.type
_entity.pdbx_description
1 polymer ?
#
loop_
_entity_poly.entity_id
_entity_poly.type
_entity_poly.pdbx_seq_one_letter_code
_entity_poly.pdbx_strand_id
1 'polypeptide(L)'
;VALYAATAVMAGIGLREARSMFWMMLSTTDYGHAGCIAIAAMIVLFAIRLRGGTGRMSDIASGLTMAVFAVTRASMGHAGEGGFWSVALAVESVHFVGIGIWTGAVFVSAYFILSPARVASFAAGLTDRYLERMSRAALWAVVAIVGTGTYNAWHRVDSVDGLTHSNYGATLLVKIALVVGAIGLGAYNKFFGLPAAARSARGFAIVRGVLQAESVLLLGALAAAAILGTQQAPGAM
;
A
#
# COMPACT_ATOMS: atom_id res chain seq x y z
N VAL A 1 -3.57 11.22 -12.95
CA VAL A 1 -4.46 11.84 -11.94
C VAL A 1 -3.67 12.38 -10.74
N ALA A 2 -2.91 11.56 -10.00
CA ALA A 2 -2.17 12.02 -8.81
C ALA A 2 -1.17 13.17 -9.09
N LEU A 3 -0.31 13.03 -10.12
CA LEU A 3 0.66 14.08 -10.48
C LEU A 3 -0.03 15.38 -10.94
N TYR A 4 -1.15 15.25 -11.65
CA TYR A 4 -1.95 16.38 -12.12
C TYR A 4 -2.65 17.12 -10.97
N ALA A 5 -3.17 16.37 -9.99
CA ALA A 5 -3.71 16.97 -8.76
C ALA A 5 -2.61 17.66 -7.94
N ALA A 6 -1.41 17.08 -7.86
CA ALA A 6 -0.27 17.71 -7.20
C ALA A 6 0.14 19.02 -7.90
N THR A 7 0.10 19.08 -9.24
CA THR A 7 0.31 20.33 -9.98
C THR A 7 -0.69 21.41 -9.54
N ALA A 8 -1.98 21.07 -9.42
CA ALA A 8 -3.01 22.02 -8.99
C ALA A 8 -2.73 22.56 -7.58
N VAL A 9 -2.41 21.66 -6.65
CA VAL A 9 -2.13 22.01 -5.24
C VAL A 9 -0.87 22.88 -5.11
N MET A 10 0.23 22.50 -5.77
CA MET A 10 1.50 23.24 -5.66
C MET A 10 1.47 24.59 -6.38
N ALA A 11 0.70 24.69 -7.47
CA ALA A 11 0.51 25.96 -8.17
C ALA A 11 -0.57 26.85 -7.53
N GLY A 12 -1.34 26.34 -6.55
CA GLY A 12 -2.42 27.09 -5.92
C GLY A 12 -3.60 27.38 -6.86
N ILE A 13 -3.81 26.56 -7.89
CA ILE A 13 -4.83 26.76 -8.93
C ILE A 13 -5.86 25.64 -8.98
N GLY A 14 -6.98 25.88 -9.65
CA GLY A 14 -8.02 24.87 -9.83
C GLY A 14 -7.57 23.67 -10.67
N LEU A 15 -8.18 22.50 -10.46
CA LEU A 15 -7.84 21.27 -11.19
C LEU A 15 -7.99 21.42 -12.72
N ARG A 16 -8.92 22.26 -13.19
CA ARG A 16 -9.09 22.53 -14.63
C ARG A 16 -7.96 23.38 -15.21
N GLU A 17 -7.42 24.29 -14.42
CA GLU A 17 -6.38 25.23 -14.82
C GLU A 17 -4.99 24.59 -14.76
N ALA A 18 -4.80 23.56 -13.93
CA ALA A 18 -3.55 22.81 -13.79
C ALA A 18 -2.95 22.29 -15.11
N ARG A 19 -3.77 22.15 -16.17
CA ARG A 19 -3.31 21.75 -17.52
C ARG A 19 -2.20 22.65 -18.05
N SER A 20 -2.27 23.96 -17.83
CA SER A 20 -1.27 24.89 -18.36
C SER A 20 0.09 24.74 -17.69
N MET A 21 0.10 24.39 -16.40
CA MET A 21 1.31 24.24 -15.59
C MET A 21 1.83 22.80 -15.51
N PHE A 22 1.05 21.82 -15.98
CA PHE A 22 1.40 20.41 -15.90
C PHE A 22 2.73 20.09 -16.60
N TRP A 23 2.97 20.68 -17.78
CA TRP A 23 4.23 20.43 -18.49
C TRP A 23 5.44 21.03 -17.78
N MET A 24 5.29 22.23 -17.22
CA MET A 24 6.32 22.87 -16.40
C MET A 24 6.62 22.01 -15.18
N MET A 25 5.59 21.60 -14.42
CA MET A 25 5.73 20.67 -13.30
C MET A 25 6.53 19.42 -13.70
N LEU A 26 6.19 18.80 -14.84
CA LEU A 26 6.81 17.55 -15.27
C LEU A 26 8.29 17.68 -15.63
N SER A 27 8.68 18.80 -16.25
CA SER A 27 9.99 18.99 -16.89
C SER A 27 10.97 19.83 -16.08
N THR A 28 10.49 20.64 -15.15
CA THR A 28 11.32 21.60 -14.42
C THR A 28 11.35 21.36 -12.91
N THR A 29 10.61 20.37 -12.40
CA THR A 29 10.55 20.09 -10.96
C THR A 29 11.03 18.68 -10.63
N ASP A 30 11.75 18.56 -9.51
CA ASP A 30 12.19 17.26 -8.99
C ASP A 30 11.00 16.36 -8.64
N TYR A 31 9.90 16.94 -8.15
CA TYR A 31 8.66 16.21 -7.90
C TYR A 31 8.07 15.63 -9.20
N GLY A 32 8.09 16.39 -10.30
CA GLY A 32 7.66 15.93 -11.62
C GLY A 32 8.50 14.76 -12.14
N HIS A 33 9.82 14.88 -12.05
CA HIS A 33 10.76 13.82 -12.44
C HIS A 33 10.58 12.55 -11.59
N ALA A 34 10.44 12.70 -10.26
CA ALA A 34 10.14 11.59 -9.36
C ALA A 34 8.80 10.92 -9.73
N GLY A 35 7.77 11.70 -10.06
CA GLY A 35 6.50 11.19 -10.57
C GLY A 35 6.65 10.33 -11.83
N CYS A 36 7.46 10.79 -12.80
CA CYS A 36 7.79 10.03 -14.01
C CYS A 36 8.51 8.72 -13.69
N ILE A 37 9.52 8.75 -12.82
CA ILE A 37 10.28 7.56 -12.41
C ILE A 37 9.34 6.53 -11.74
N ALA A 38 8.46 6.97 -10.85
CA ALA A 38 7.51 6.07 -10.19
C ALA A 38 6.53 5.43 -11.20
N ILE A 39 6.06 6.19 -12.19
CA ILE A 39 5.21 5.65 -13.26
C ILE A 39 5.98 4.65 -14.12
N ALA A 40 7.19 5.00 -14.55
CA ALA A 40 8.05 4.13 -15.35
C ALA A 40 8.37 2.82 -14.62
N ALA A 41 8.67 2.88 -13.32
CA ALA A 41 8.87 1.70 -12.49
C ALA A 41 7.63 0.80 -12.51
N MET A 42 6.41 1.35 -12.36
CA MET A 42 5.20 0.54 -12.46
C MET A 42 5.01 -0.09 -13.84
N ILE A 43 5.26 0.65 -14.92
CA ILE A 43 5.18 0.12 -16.29
C ILE A 43 6.15 -1.06 -16.48
N VAL A 44 7.40 -0.90 -16.02
CA VAL A 44 8.42 -1.96 -16.09
C VAL A 44 8.00 -3.18 -15.27
N LEU A 45 7.50 -2.99 -14.05
CA LEU A 45 7.01 -4.07 -13.20
C LEU A 45 5.88 -4.85 -13.88
N PHE A 46 4.90 -4.15 -14.46
CA PHE A 46 3.82 -4.79 -15.22
C PHE A 46 4.34 -5.50 -16.46
N ALA A 47 5.26 -4.89 -17.22
CA ALA A 47 5.84 -5.52 -18.40
C ALA A 47 6.59 -6.82 -18.08
N ILE A 48 7.37 -6.84 -16.99
CA ILE A 48 8.07 -8.05 -16.51
C ILE A 48 7.04 -9.15 -16.21
N ARG A 49 5.95 -8.81 -15.53
CA ARG A 49 4.95 -9.78 -15.07
C ARG A 49 4.01 -10.27 -16.18
N LEU A 50 3.66 -9.41 -17.13
CA LEU A 50 2.87 -9.78 -18.31
C LEU A 50 3.64 -10.70 -19.26
N ARG A 51 4.97 -10.62 -19.30
CA ARG A 51 5.80 -11.55 -20.08
C ARG A 51 5.90 -12.96 -19.48
N GLY A 52 5.27 -13.20 -18.33
CA GLY A 52 5.17 -14.53 -17.72
C GLY A 52 6.49 -15.06 -17.16
N GLY A 53 7.51 -14.22 -16.96
CA GLY A 53 8.77 -14.65 -16.39
C GLY A 53 8.61 -15.08 -14.94
N THR A 54 8.65 -16.38 -14.65
CA THR A 54 8.58 -16.95 -13.28
C THR A 54 9.94 -17.40 -12.74
N GLY A 55 11.03 -16.91 -13.32
CA GLY A 55 12.40 -17.24 -12.91
C GLY A 55 12.95 -16.28 -11.85
N ARG A 56 14.01 -16.71 -11.14
CA ARG A 56 14.71 -15.92 -10.11
C ARG A 56 15.06 -14.50 -10.56
N MET A 57 15.51 -14.34 -11.80
CA MET A 57 15.86 -13.02 -12.36
C MET A 57 14.65 -12.08 -12.47
N SER A 58 13.49 -12.60 -12.87
CA SER A 58 12.24 -11.83 -12.95
C SER A 58 11.79 -11.36 -11.56
N ASP A 59 11.94 -12.22 -10.55
CA ASP A 59 11.63 -11.89 -9.16
C ASP A 59 12.57 -10.83 -8.60
N ILE A 60 13.87 -10.95 -8.83
CA ILE A 60 14.86 -9.93 -8.44
C ILE A 60 14.55 -8.60 -9.13
N ALA A 61 14.36 -8.62 -10.46
CA ALA A 61 14.05 -7.41 -11.23
C ALA A 61 12.79 -6.73 -10.70
N SER A 62 11.74 -7.49 -10.44
CA SER A 62 10.48 -6.95 -9.90
C SER A 62 10.63 -6.41 -8.47
N GLY A 63 11.43 -7.07 -7.62
CA GLY A 63 11.77 -6.57 -6.30
C GLY A 63 12.52 -5.25 -6.36
N LEU A 64 13.51 -5.14 -7.24
CA LEU A 64 14.25 -3.89 -7.49
C LEU A 64 13.34 -2.79 -8.01
N THR A 65 12.48 -3.09 -8.98
CA THR A 65 11.53 -2.11 -9.52
C THR A 65 10.53 -1.63 -8.46
N MET A 66 10.07 -2.52 -7.57
CA MET A 66 9.22 -2.15 -6.44
C MET A 66 9.97 -1.28 -5.43
N ALA A 67 11.25 -1.56 -5.17
CA ALA A 67 12.08 -0.74 -4.30
C ALA A 67 12.31 0.67 -4.88
N VAL A 68 12.61 0.77 -6.18
CA VAL A 68 12.72 2.05 -6.89
C VAL A 68 11.42 2.85 -6.74
N PHE A 69 10.27 2.22 -7.02
CA PHE A 69 8.98 2.86 -6.83
C PHE A 69 8.80 3.36 -5.39
N ALA A 70 9.06 2.53 -4.38
CA ALA A 70 8.83 2.88 -2.98
C ALA A 70 9.71 4.06 -2.53
N VAL A 71 11.00 4.04 -2.87
CA VAL A 71 11.94 5.13 -2.53
C VAL A 71 11.56 6.42 -3.24
N THR A 72 11.26 6.36 -4.54
CA THR A 72 10.81 7.54 -5.30
C THR A 72 9.47 8.07 -4.79
N ARG A 73 8.55 7.20 -4.36
CA ARG A 73 7.28 7.62 -3.76
C ARG A 73 7.50 8.30 -2.41
N ALA A 74 8.39 7.78 -1.59
CA ALA A 74 8.74 8.35 -0.29
C ALA A 74 9.41 9.72 -0.43
N SER A 75 10.27 9.90 -1.45
CA SER A 75 10.99 11.16 -1.66
C SER A 75 10.11 12.31 -2.10
N MET A 76 8.90 12.03 -2.60
CA MET A 76 7.92 13.06 -2.98
C MET A 76 7.13 13.61 -1.78
N GLY A 77 7.21 12.99 -0.60
CA GLY A 77 6.57 13.49 0.62
C GLY A 77 7.56 14.19 1.56
N HIS A 78 7.09 14.58 2.74
CA HIS A 78 7.95 15.20 3.78
C HIS A 78 9.13 14.31 4.19
N ALA A 79 9.00 12.99 4.02
CA ALA A 79 10.10 12.06 4.24
C ALA A 79 11.31 12.33 3.31
N GLY A 80 11.10 12.97 2.16
CA GLY A 80 12.16 13.40 1.25
C GLY A 80 12.93 14.63 1.71
N GLU A 81 12.39 15.45 2.62
CA GLU A 81 13.02 16.71 3.07
C GLU A 81 14.32 16.44 3.84
N GLY A 82 14.42 15.32 4.55
CA GLY A 82 15.64 14.87 5.21
C GLY A 82 16.71 14.31 4.26
N GLY A 83 16.44 14.21 2.95
CA GLY A 83 17.33 13.67 1.95
C GLY A 83 17.34 12.14 1.83
N PHE A 84 18.09 11.63 0.84
CA PHE A 84 18.12 10.21 0.43
C PHE A 84 18.60 9.23 1.50
N TRP A 85 19.38 9.69 2.47
CA TRP A 85 19.96 8.86 3.53
C TRP A 85 19.25 9.04 4.88
N SER A 86 18.11 9.72 4.90
CA SER A 86 17.37 9.94 6.14
C SER A 86 16.63 8.69 6.60
N VAL A 87 16.49 8.56 7.93
CA VAL A 87 15.67 7.53 8.56
C VAL A 87 14.21 7.68 8.13
N ALA A 88 13.71 8.92 8.01
CA ALA A 88 12.34 9.19 7.57
C ALA A 88 12.06 8.61 6.17
N LEU A 89 12.97 8.82 5.21
CA LEU A 89 12.82 8.26 3.87
C LEU A 89 12.84 6.73 3.88
N ALA A 90 13.76 6.12 4.65
CA ALA A 90 13.83 4.67 4.77
C ALA A 90 12.54 4.08 5.38
N VAL A 91 12.04 4.69 6.45
CA VAL A 91 10.80 4.29 7.13
C VAL A 91 9.61 4.39 6.17
N GLU A 92 9.45 5.50 5.47
CA GLU A 92 8.33 5.70 4.53
C GLU A 92 8.43 4.73 3.34
N SER A 93 9.64 4.47 2.84
CA SER A 93 9.88 3.48 1.78
C SER A 93 9.48 2.07 2.21
N VAL A 94 9.89 1.65 3.40
CA VAL A 94 9.50 0.35 3.98
C VAL A 94 7.99 0.29 4.20
N HIS A 95 7.36 1.39 4.63
CA HIS A 95 5.91 1.48 4.78
C HIS A 95 5.20 1.22 3.44
N PHE A 96 5.63 1.86 2.35
CA PHE A 96 5.06 1.65 1.01
C PHE A 96 5.24 0.22 0.49
N VAL A 97 6.43 -0.37 0.69
CA VAL A 97 6.66 -1.79 0.32
C VAL A 97 5.74 -2.70 1.11
N GLY A 98 5.62 -2.48 2.42
CA GLY A 98 4.71 -3.24 3.29
C GLY A 98 3.26 -3.15 2.80
N ILE A 99 2.76 -1.93 2.54
CA ILE A 99 1.42 -1.70 2.01
C ILE A 99 1.19 -2.48 0.72
N GLY A 100 2.15 -2.42 -0.21
CA GLY A 100 2.09 -3.13 -1.49
C GLY A 100 2.02 -4.65 -1.33
N ILE A 101 2.85 -5.21 -0.44
CA ILE A 101 2.88 -6.64 -0.16
C ILE A 101 1.56 -7.09 0.48
N TRP A 102 1.09 -6.43 1.54
CA TRP A 102 -0.10 -6.85 2.25
C TRP A 102 -1.35 -6.70 1.39
N THR A 103 -1.57 -5.51 0.80
CA THR A 103 -2.73 -5.24 -0.04
C THR A 103 -2.72 -6.12 -1.29
N GLY A 104 -1.57 -6.26 -1.94
CA GLY A 104 -1.41 -7.12 -3.11
C GLY A 104 -1.70 -8.58 -2.78
N ALA A 105 -1.17 -9.10 -1.67
CA ALA A 105 -1.40 -10.47 -1.23
C ALA A 105 -2.88 -10.75 -0.96
N VAL A 106 -3.57 -9.86 -0.24
CA VAL A 106 -5.00 -9.98 0.06
C VAL A 106 -5.84 -9.90 -1.22
N PHE A 107 -5.60 -8.88 -2.06
CA PHE A 107 -6.38 -8.65 -3.27
C PHE A 107 -6.20 -9.76 -4.30
N VAL A 108 -4.96 -10.18 -4.56
CA VAL A 108 -4.67 -11.28 -5.49
C VAL A 108 -5.28 -12.59 -4.99
N SER A 109 -5.21 -12.85 -3.68
CA SER A 109 -5.82 -14.04 -3.09
C SER A 109 -7.35 -14.03 -3.21
N ALA A 110 -7.99 -12.91 -2.86
CA ALA A 110 -9.44 -12.76 -2.83
C ALA A 110 -10.10 -12.88 -4.22
N TYR A 111 -9.52 -12.22 -5.22
CA TYR A 111 -10.18 -12.02 -6.52
C TYR A 111 -9.64 -12.92 -7.61
N PHE A 112 -8.39 -13.38 -7.52
CA PHE A 112 -7.78 -14.19 -8.57
C PHE A 112 -7.55 -15.63 -8.12
N ILE A 113 -6.75 -15.85 -7.08
CA ILE A 113 -6.29 -17.19 -6.70
C ILE A 113 -7.43 -18.03 -6.13
N LEU A 114 -8.20 -17.49 -5.18
CA LEU A 114 -9.32 -18.21 -4.56
C LEU A 114 -10.62 -18.07 -5.34
N SER A 115 -10.57 -17.70 -6.62
CA SER A 115 -11.75 -17.72 -7.48
C SER A 115 -12.25 -19.17 -7.67
N PRO A 116 -13.57 -19.43 -7.75
CA PRO A 116 -14.11 -20.78 -7.72
C PRO A 116 -13.62 -21.62 -8.91
N ALA A 117 -13.49 -20.98 -10.07
CA ALA A 117 -12.93 -21.59 -11.28
C ALA A 117 -11.49 -22.06 -11.08
N ARG A 118 -10.65 -21.27 -10.41
CA ARG A 118 -9.26 -21.66 -10.14
C ARG A 118 -9.14 -22.70 -9.05
N VAL A 119 -9.88 -22.56 -7.96
CA VAL A 119 -9.87 -23.53 -6.85
C VAL A 119 -10.28 -24.92 -7.34
N ALA A 120 -11.26 -25.02 -8.25
CA ALA A 120 -11.65 -26.29 -8.87
C ALA A 120 -10.54 -26.91 -9.76
N SER A 121 -9.67 -26.09 -10.33
CA SER A 121 -8.58 -26.52 -11.23
C SER A 121 -7.24 -26.79 -10.53
N PHE A 122 -7.04 -26.29 -9.31
CA PHE A 122 -5.77 -26.44 -8.58
C PHE A 122 -5.73 -27.77 -7.82
N ALA A 123 -4.58 -28.43 -7.85
CA ALA A 123 -4.30 -29.50 -6.90
C ALA A 123 -4.29 -28.92 -5.47
N ALA A 124 -5.04 -29.54 -4.55
CA ALA A 124 -5.23 -29.05 -3.17
C ALA A 124 -3.91 -28.63 -2.48
N GLY A 125 -2.84 -29.43 -2.62
CA GLY A 125 -1.54 -29.14 -2.01
C GLY A 125 -0.71 -28.00 -2.63
N LEU A 126 -1.11 -27.44 -3.76
CA LEU A 126 -0.52 -26.20 -4.31
C LEU A 126 -1.17 -24.96 -3.68
N THR A 127 -2.49 -25.02 -3.45
CA THR A 127 -3.25 -23.95 -2.81
C THR A 127 -2.79 -23.75 -1.36
N ASP A 128 -2.60 -24.83 -0.61
CA ASP A 128 -2.15 -24.74 0.79
C ASP A 128 -0.76 -24.11 0.92
N ARG A 129 0.21 -24.53 0.09
CA ARG A 129 1.55 -23.95 0.05
C ARG A 129 1.55 -22.47 -0.33
N TYR A 130 0.67 -22.07 -1.24
CA TYR A 130 0.48 -20.66 -1.59
C TYR A 130 -0.07 -19.87 -0.39
N LEU A 131 -1.12 -20.36 0.26
CA LEU A 131 -1.76 -19.70 1.39
C LEU A 131 -0.81 -19.54 2.59
N GLU A 132 0.05 -20.52 2.85
CA GLU A 132 1.06 -20.41 3.91
C GLU A 132 2.10 -19.31 3.60
N ARG A 133 2.64 -19.30 2.37
CA ARG A 133 3.58 -18.27 1.92
C ARG A 133 2.95 -16.88 1.94
N MET A 134 1.70 -16.79 1.47
CA MET A 134 0.91 -15.57 1.48
C MET A 134 0.69 -15.06 2.91
N SER A 135 0.29 -15.93 3.84
CA SER A 135 0.08 -15.56 5.25
C SER A 135 1.39 -15.09 5.91
N ARG A 136 2.52 -15.74 5.62
CA ARG A 136 3.84 -15.30 6.11
C ARG A 136 4.23 -13.93 5.56
N ALA A 137 4.04 -13.71 4.26
CA ALA A 137 4.34 -12.42 3.64
C ALA A 137 3.46 -11.30 4.21
N ALA A 138 2.16 -11.55 4.38
CA ALA A 138 1.23 -10.61 4.99
C ALA A 138 1.60 -10.29 6.44
N LEU A 139 2.02 -11.29 7.24
CA LEU A 139 2.46 -11.06 8.62
C LEU A 139 3.67 -10.11 8.68
N TRP A 140 4.71 -10.37 7.90
CA TRP A 140 5.90 -9.51 7.87
C TRP A 140 5.58 -8.10 7.36
N ALA A 141 4.69 -8.00 6.37
CA ALA A 141 4.21 -6.71 5.87
C ALA A 141 3.44 -5.94 6.96
N VAL A 142 2.55 -6.59 7.71
CA VAL A 142 1.83 -5.98 8.83
C VAL A 142 2.80 -5.50 9.91
N VAL A 143 3.78 -6.30 10.31
CA VAL A 143 4.81 -5.89 11.28
C VAL A 143 5.55 -4.64 10.80
N ALA A 144 5.98 -4.63 9.54
CA ALA A 144 6.66 -3.48 8.95
C ALA A 144 5.75 -2.24 8.93
N ILE A 145 4.50 -2.37 8.50
CA ILE A 145 3.52 -1.27 8.44
C ILE A 145 3.22 -0.70 9.84
N VAL A 146 3.03 -1.56 10.84
CA VAL A 146 2.74 -1.12 12.21
C VAL A 146 3.94 -0.40 12.81
N GLY A 147 5.15 -0.94 12.64
CA GLY A 147 6.37 -0.30 13.14
C GLY A 147 6.62 1.07 12.49
N THR A 148 6.61 1.10 11.16
CA THR A 148 6.84 2.34 10.38
C THR A 148 5.69 3.34 10.54
N GLY A 149 4.45 2.88 10.63
CA GLY A 149 3.26 3.71 10.86
C GLY A 149 3.28 4.36 12.24
N THR A 150 3.69 3.62 13.27
CA THR A 150 3.90 4.16 14.62
C THR A 150 4.99 5.22 14.62
N TYR A 151 6.14 4.96 13.98
CA TYR A 151 7.20 5.95 13.83
C TYR A 151 6.68 7.24 13.16
N ASN A 152 5.97 7.10 12.04
CA ASN A 152 5.45 8.24 11.29
C ASN A 152 4.38 9.02 12.09
N ALA A 153 3.51 8.33 12.83
CA ALA A 153 2.51 8.99 13.67
C ALA A 153 3.16 9.75 14.81
N TRP A 154 4.17 9.16 15.46
CA TRP A 154 4.91 9.77 16.56
C TRP A 154 5.58 11.09 16.17
N HIS A 155 6.12 11.18 14.95
CA HIS A 155 6.81 12.38 14.47
C HIS A 155 5.86 13.42 13.83
N ARG A 156 4.57 13.13 13.70
CA ARG A 156 3.59 14.03 13.06
C ARG A 156 2.53 14.56 14.02
N VAL A 157 2.39 13.95 15.19
CA VAL A 157 1.38 14.27 16.18
C VAL A 157 2.08 14.66 17.49
N ASP A 158 2.26 15.96 17.69
CA ASP A 158 3.00 16.49 18.84
C ASP A 158 2.15 16.58 20.13
N SER A 159 0.82 16.42 20.03
CA SER A 159 -0.07 16.47 21.19
C SER A 159 -1.33 15.62 21.04
N VAL A 160 -1.87 15.16 22.17
CA VAL A 160 -3.17 14.46 22.26
C VAL A 160 -4.32 15.35 21.78
N ASP A 161 -4.18 16.67 21.95
CA ASP A 161 -5.15 17.65 21.47
C ASP A 161 -5.17 17.71 19.93
N GLY A 162 -3.98 17.74 19.30
CA GLY A 162 -3.83 17.62 17.86
C GLY A 162 -4.37 16.29 17.29
N LEU A 163 -4.45 15.23 18.11
CA LEU A 163 -5.02 13.95 17.71
C LEU A 163 -6.56 13.91 17.81
N THR A 164 -7.15 14.64 18.76
CA THR A 164 -8.58 14.51 19.11
C THR A 164 -9.45 15.66 18.60
N HIS A 165 -8.87 16.86 18.40
CA HIS A 165 -9.59 18.05 17.97
C HIS A 165 -9.22 18.55 16.56
N SER A 166 -8.46 17.77 15.79
CA SER A 166 -8.10 18.13 14.40
C SER A 166 -8.70 17.16 13.37
N ASN A 167 -8.98 17.68 12.17
CA ASN A 167 -9.39 16.88 11.01
C ASN A 167 -8.33 15.83 10.65
N TYR A 168 -7.05 16.16 10.85
CA TYR A 168 -5.91 15.25 10.68
C TYR A 168 -6.00 14.07 11.65
N GLY A 169 -6.18 14.36 12.94
CA GLY A 169 -6.29 13.37 13.99
C GLY A 169 -7.49 12.43 13.80
N ALA A 170 -8.67 12.98 13.47
CA ALA A 170 -9.85 12.18 13.15
C ALA A 170 -9.61 11.24 11.96
N THR A 171 -9.01 11.73 10.87
CA THR A 171 -8.69 10.92 9.69
C THR A 171 -7.66 9.83 10.01
N LEU A 172 -6.68 10.15 10.86
CA LEU A 172 -5.67 9.21 11.34
C LEU A 172 -6.30 8.10 12.19
N LEU A 173 -7.20 8.43 13.11
CA LEU A 173 -7.93 7.45 13.93
C LEU A 173 -8.79 6.52 13.08
N VAL A 174 -9.48 7.05 12.06
CA VAL A 174 -10.22 6.23 11.09
C VAL A 174 -9.28 5.28 10.35
N LYS A 175 -8.12 5.77 9.87
CA LYS A 175 -7.11 4.91 9.22
C LYS A 175 -6.64 3.80 10.16
N ILE A 176 -6.35 4.11 11.42
CA ILE A 176 -5.93 3.13 12.42
C ILE A 176 -7.03 2.08 12.66
N ALA A 177 -8.28 2.50 12.85
CA ALA A 177 -9.41 1.59 13.06
C ALA A 177 -9.60 0.63 11.87
N LEU A 178 -9.48 1.13 10.64
CA LEU A 178 -9.55 0.31 9.41
C LEU A 178 -8.41 -0.71 9.35
N VAL A 179 -7.18 -0.30 9.67
CA VAL A 179 -6.01 -1.19 9.71
C VAL A 179 -6.15 -2.26 10.80
N VAL A 180 -6.57 -1.89 12.00
CA VAL A 180 -6.81 -2.83 13.10
C VAL A 180 -7.92 -3.84 12.72
N GLY A 181 -9.00 -3.37 12.10
CA GLY A 181 -10.05 -4.24 11.57
C GLY A 181 -9.52 -5.22 10.53
N ALA A 182 -8.70 -4.75 9.58
CA ALA A 182 -8.08 -5.59 8.57
C ALA A 182 -7.14 -6.65 9.19
N ILE A 183 -6.33 -6.27 10.18
CA ILE A 183 -5.49 -7.20 10.95
C ILE A 183 -6.36 -8.26 11.64
N GLY A 184 -7.49 -7.86 12.24
CA GLY A 184 -8.44 -8.77 12.86
C GLY A 184 -9.01 -9.80 11.88
N LEU A 185 -9.40 -9.37 10.68
CA LEU A 185 -9.87 -10.26 9.61
C LEU A 185 -8.75 -11.20 9.12
N GLY A 186 -7.54 -10.67 8.94
CA GLY A 186 -6.36 -11.47 8.57
C GLY A 186 -6.00 -12.51 9.63
N ALA A 187 -6.09 -12.15 10.91
CA ALA A 187 -5.88 -13.07 12.04
C ALA A 187 -6.97 -14.16 12.06
N TYR A 188 -8.25 -13.79 11.87
CA TYR A 188 -9.33 -14.76 11.75
C TYR A 188 -9.07 -15.76 10.61
N ASN A 189 -8.68 -15.26 9.44
CA ASN A 189 -8.32 -16.11 8.31
C ASN A 189 -7.14 -17.03 8.64
N LYS A 190 -6.10 -16.52 9.28
CA LYS A 190 -4.93 -17.31 9.65
C LYS A 190 -5.26 -18.46 10.61
N PHE A 191 -6.00 -18.18 11.67
CA PHE A 191 -6.22 -19.12 12.77
C PHE A 191 -7.45 -20.02 12.58
N PHE A 192 -8.48 -19.56 11.89
CA PHE A 192 -9.74 -20.30 11.73
C PHE A 192 -10.07 -20.57 10.26
N GLY A 193 -9.88 -19.57 9.39
CA GLY A 193 -10.23 -19.68 7.97
C GLY A 193 -9.40 -20.72 7.21
N LEU A 194 -8.07 -20.62 7.27
CA LEU A 194 -7.15 -21.52 6.56
C LEU A 194 -7.31 -22.99 7.01
N PRO A 195 -7.39 -23.32 8.32
CA PRO A 195 -7.67 -24.68 8.76
C PRO A 195 -9.04 -25.20 8.28
N ALA A 196 -10.07 -24.35 8.18
CA ALA A 196 -11.38 -24.72 7.69
C ALA A 196 -11.41 -24.93 6.17
N ALA A 197 -10.65 -24.13 5.41
CA ALA A 197 -10.52 -24.25 3.96
C ALA A 197 -9.89 -25.59 3.54
N ALA A 198 -8.89 -26.06 4.28
CA ALA A 198 -8.27 -27.37 4.04
C ALA A 198 -9.25 -28.55 4.16
N ARG A 199 -10.39 -28.36 4.84
CA ARG A 199 -11.38 -29.42 5.12
C ARG A 199 -12.62 -29.38 4.21
N SER A 200 -12.89 -28.28 3.51
CA SER A 200 -14.11 -28.15 2.70
C SER A 200 -14.09 -26.99 1.69
N ALA A 201 -14.83 -27.15 0.59
CA ALA A 201 -15.09 -26.08 -0.38
C ALA A 201 -15.80 -24.86 0.25
N ARG A 202 -16.67 -25.09 1.25
CA ARG A 202 -17.33 -24.03 2.02
C ARG A 202 -16.33 -23.19 2.82
N GLY A 203 -15.28 -23.82 3.37
CA GLY A 203 -14.20 -23.13 4.05
C GLY A 203 -13.44 -22.17 3.12
N PHE A 204 -13.17 -22.58 1.88
CA PHE A 204 -12.57 -21.70 0.87
C PHE A 204 -13.45 -20.47 0.56
N ALA A 205 -14.77 -20.67 0.45
CA ALA A 205 -15.70 -19.56 0.23
C ALA A 205 -15.69 -18.55 1.40
N ILE A 206 -15.60 -19.04 2.63
CA ILE A 206 -15.49 -18.18 3.83
C ILE A 206 -14.18 -17.40 3.81
N VAL A 207 -13.03 -18.06 3.59
CA VAL A 207 -11.71 -17.40 3.52
C VAL A 207 -11.73 -16.31 2.45
N ARG A 208 -12.27 -16.61 1.27
CA ARG A 208 -12.41 -15.64 0.19
C ARG A 208 -13.26 -14.45 0.61
N GLY A 209 -14.42 -14.68 1.22
CA GLY A 209 -15.31 -13.60 1.68
C GLY A 209 -14.64 -12.70 2.71
N VAL A 210 -13.89 -13.28 3.65
CA VAL A 210 -13.12 -12.51 4.64
C VAL A 210 -12.00 -11.71 3.98
N LEU A 211 -11.27 -12.28 3.01
CA LEU A 211 -10.25 -11.52 2.26
C LEU A 211 -10.86 -10.39 1.42
N GLN A 212 -12.09 -10.55 0.93
CA GLN A 212 -12.82 -9.47 0.23
C GLN A 212 -13.26 -8.37 1.20
N ALA A 213 -13.65 -8.71 2.42
CA ALA A 213 -13.91 -7.71 3.45
C ALA A 213 -12.61 -7.00 3.88
N GLU A 214 -11.52 -7.75 4.04
CA GLU A 214 -10.18 -7.22 4.34
C GLU A 214 -9.70 -6.27 3.24
N SER A 215 -9.89 -6.61 1.96
CA SER A 215 -9.52 -5.73 0.84
C SER A 215 -10.28 -4.40 0.87
N VAL A 216 -11.57 -4.40 1.24
CA VAL A 216 -12.36 -3.16 1.40
C VAL A 216 -11.81 -2.30 2.52
N LEU A 217 -11.47 -2.89 3.67
CA LEU A 217 -10.84 -2.15 4.78
C LEU A 217 -9.48 -1.56 4.38
N LEU A 218 -8.66 -2.33 3.65
CA LEU A 218 -7.36 -1.86 3.15
C LEU A 218 -7.51 -0.73 2.13
N LEU A 219 -8.47 -0.82 1.21
CA LEU A 219 -8.79 0.27 0.27
C LEU A 219 -9.28 1.51 1.01
N GLY A 220 -10.10 1.34 2.06
CA GLY A 220 -10.50 2.43 2.94
C GLY A 220 -9.30 3.08 3.64
N ALA A 221 -8.37 2.27 4.17
CA ALA A 221 -7.16 2.77 4.83
C ALA A 221 -6.24 3.52 3.85
N LEU A 222 -6.14 3.07 2.60
CA LEU A 222 -5.44 3.77 1.52
C LEU A 222 -6.12 5.11 1.16
N ALA A 223 -7.45 5.14 1.10
CA ALA A 223 -8.20 6.37 0.87
C ALA A 223 -7.99 7.36 2.02
N ALA A 224 -8.07 6.91 3.27
CA ALA A 224 -7.77 7.72 4.45
C ALA A 224 -6.33 8.26 4.42
N ALA A 225 -5.35 7.43 4.02
CA ALA A 225 -3.97 7.86 3.84
C ALA A 225 -3.81 8.93 2.75
N ALA A 226 -4.54 8.82 1.64
CA ALA A 226 -4.54 9.83 0.59
C ALA A 226 -5.13 11.15 1.08
N ILE A 227 -6.20 11.11 1.88
CA ILE A 227 -6.80 12.31 2.50
C ILE A 227 -5.81 12.96 3.49
N LEU A 228 -5.16 12.16 4.35
CA LEU A 228 -4.11 12.68 5.26
C LEU A 228 -3.00 13.41 4.51
N GLY A 229 -2.61 12.92 3.33
CA GLY A 229 -1.60 13.57 2.50
C GLY A 229 -2.00 14.96 1.96
N THR A 230 -3.30 15.31 2.04
CA THR A 230 -3.82 16.63 1.64
C THR A 230 -4.02 17.58 2.83
N GLN A 231 -3.87 17.10 4.05
CA GLN A 231 -4.09 17.85 5.29
C GLN A 231 -2.75 18.29 5.89
N GLN A 232 -2.73 19.45 6.54
CA GLN A 232 -1.58 19.90 7.32
C GLN A 232 -1.51 19.11 8.64
N ALA A 233 -0.32 18.61 8.97
CA ALA A 233 -0.10 17.90 10.23
C ALA A 233 -0.04 18.91 11.40
N PRO A 234 -0.64 18.61 12.57
CA PRO A 234 -0.65 19.51 13.72
C PRO A 234 0.74 19.91 14.24
N GLY A 235 1.75 19.05 14.07
CA GLY A 235 3.14 19.31 14.49
C GLY A 235 4.00 20.08 13.49
N ALA A 236 3.44 20.54 12.38
CA ALA A 236 4.16 21.31 11.36
C ALA A 236 4.06 22.85 11.58
N MET A 237 3.67 23.28 12.79
CA MET A 237 3.58 24.70 13.18
C MET A 237 4.72 25.11 14.10
#